data_AF-A0A969QKM7-F1
#
_entry.id   AF-A0A969QKM7-F1
#
_cell.length_a   1.000
_cell.length_b   1.000
_cell.length_c   1.000
_cell.angle_alpha   90.00
_cell.angle_beta   90.00
_cell.angle_gamma   90.00
#
_symmetry.space_group_name_H-M   'P 1'
#
loop_
_entity.id
_entity.type
_entity.pdbx_description
1 polymer ?
#
loop_
_entity_poly.entity_id
_entity_poly.type
_entity_poly.pdbx_seq_one_letter_code
_entity_poly.pdbx_strand_id
1 'polypeptide(L)'
;MHSHLPSTNPAATTNLELMSVLEDIAQNVEIGDDFAIHHPDYKPWEIPAEAVVRFQQMPVQIKQKFLSLQLRSFLYGIYYNGSMRSSLAKNTPERAFPSDLENNTFMGIDMIFFERLHDRNCGTGYFDRDWTILAIKDEELVVKKGGLKLHIDREKHLAAAQQQATV
;
A
#
# COMPACT_ATOMS: atom_id res chain seq x y z
N MET A 1 -5.12 9.26 41.81
CA MET A 1 -6.09 9.31 40.69
C MET A 1 -5.33 8.95 39.43
N HIS A 2 -5.32 7.67 39.05
CA HIS A 2 -4.67 7.21 37.83
C HIS A 2 -5.74 7.02 36.77
N SER A 3 -5.71 7.88 35.77
CA SER A 3 -6.57 7.85 34.59
C SER A 3 -6.12 6.67 33.71
N HIS A 4 -6.93 5.62 33.63
CA HIS A 4 -6.75 4.58 32.62
C HIS A 4 -7.16 5.14 31.25
N LEU A 5 -6.19 5.27 30.35
CA LEU A 5 -6.45 5.38 28.92
C LEU A 5 -6.98 4.04 28.43
N PRO A 6 -8.06 3.99 27.63
CA PRO A 6 -8.55 2.75 27.08
C PRO A 6 -7.58 2.24 26.01
N SER A 7 -7.10 1.01 26.18
CA SER A 7 -6.40 0.29 25.12
C SER A 7 -7.38 0.00 23.99
N THR A 8 -7.31 0.79 22.92
CA THR A 8 -7.99 0.51 21.65
C THR A 8 -7.31 -0.71 21.01
N ASN A 9 -8.09 -1.79 20.87
CA ASN A 9 -7.63 -3.02 20.25
C ASN A 9 -7.56 -2.82 18.72
N PRO A 10 -6.37 -2.81 18.09
CA PRO A 10 -6.21 -2.43 16.68
C PRO A 10 -6.94 -3.37 15.72
N ALA A 11 -7.19 -4.63 16.10
CA ALA A 11 -7.94 -5.60 15.30
C ALA A 11 -9.46 -5.31 15.23
N ALA A 12 -10.01 -4.58 16.20
CA ALA A 12 -11.42 -4.17 16.17
C ALA A 12 -11.62 -2.97 15.23
N THR A 13 -10.65 -2.06 15.19
CA THR A 13 -10.66 -0.87 14.33
C THR A 13 -10.59 -1.24 12.84
N THR A 14 -9.74 -2.20 12.48
CA THR A 14 -9.59 -2.65 11.08
C THR A 14 -10.83 -3.34 10.52
N ASN A 15 -11.60 -4.03 11.38
CA ASN A 15 -12.85 -4.66 10.96
C ASN A 15 -13.94 -3.61 10.65
N LEU A 16 -14.04 -2.57 11.47
CA LEU A 16 -14.99 -1.47 11.27
C LEU A 16 -14.67 -0.66 10.00
N GLU A 17 -13.39 -0.37 9.75
CA GLU A 17 -12.96 0.32 8.52
C GLU A 17 -13.28 -0.52 7.27
N LEU A 18 -13.00 -1.82 7.29
CA LEU A 18 -13.34 -2.71 6.18
C LEU A 18 -14.85 -2.77 5.92
N MET A 19 -15.66 -2.89 6.98
CA MET A 19 -17.12 -2.91 6.83
C MET A 19 -17.64 -1.60 6.25
N SER A 20 -17.11 -0.45 6.69
CA SER A 20 -17.51 0.85 6.15
C SER A 20 -17.17 1.00 4.66
N VAL A 21 -16.02 0.47 4.23
CA VAL A 21 -15.62 0.49 2.81
C VAL A 21 -16.51 -0.43 1.98
N LEU A 22 -16.82 -1.63 2.47
CA LEU A 22 -17.70 -2.56 1.75
C LEU A 22 -19.14 -2.03 1.67
N GLU A 23 -19.62 -1.37 2.72
CA GLU A 23 -20.93 -0.74 2.75
C GLU A 23 -21.00 0.43 1.76
N ASP A 24 -19.97 1.27 1.72
CA ASP A 24 -19.86 2.36 0.74
C ASP A 24 -19.88 1.82 -0.69
N ILE A 25 -19.08 0.79 -1.00
CA ILE A 25 -19.08 0.15 -2.33
C ILE A 25 -20.48 -0.35 -2.69
N ALA A 26 -21.15 -1.05 -1.77
CA ALA A 26 -22.45 -1.66 -2.03
C ALA A 26 -23.58 -0.64 -2.19
N GLN A 27 -23.49 0.51 -1.52
CA GLN A 27 -24.52 1.55 -1.56
C GLN A 27 -24.33 2.55 -2.69
N ASN A 28 -23.08 2.81 -3.08
CA ASN A 28 -22.74 3.95 -3.92
C ASN A 28 -22.19 3.57 -5.30
N VAL A 29 -21.71 2.34 -5.50
CA VAL A 29 -21.21 1.92 -6.83
C VAL A 29 -22.33 1.28 -7.64
N GLU A 30 -22.70 1.93 -8.74
CA GLU A 30 -23.74 1.47 -9.66
C GLU A 30 -23.20 1.32 -11.08
N ILE A 31 -23.71 0.34 -11.82
CA ILE A 31 -23.41 0.13 -13.25
C ILE A 31 -24.67 0.43 -14.05
N GLY A 32 -24.60 1.44 -14.93
CA GLY A 32 -25.70 1.86 -15.78
C GLY A 32 -25.90 0.94 -17.01
N ASP A 33 -27.06 1.10 -17.66
CA ASP A 33 -27.42 0.39 -18.90
C ASP A 33 -26.53 0.78 -20.10
N ASP A 34 -25.88 1.94 -20.00
CA ASP A 34 -24.86 2.45 -20.91
C ASP A 34 -23.44 1.94 -20.60
N PHE A 35 -23.33 1.00 -19.65
CA PHE A 35 -22.07 0.43 -19.15
C PHE A 35 -21.18 1.41 -18.39
N ALA A 36 -21.72 2.58 -18.01
CA ALA A 36 -21.02 3.51 -17.15
C ALA A 36 -20.98 3.02 -15.70
N ILE A 37 -19.91 3.34 -14.98
CA ILE A 37 -19.74 3.03 -13.56
C ILE A 37 -19.81 4.34 -12.78
N HIS A 38 -20.77 4.43 -11.87
CA HIS A 38 -21.07 5.64 -11.11
C HIS A 38 -20.70 5.49 -9.64
N HIS A 39 -20.30 6.60 -9.04
CA HIS A 39 -20.22 6.80 -7.60
C HIS A 39 -20.55 8.26 -7.27
N PRO A 40 -21.35 8.58 -6.24
CA PRO A 40 -21.79 9.94 -5.95
C PRO A 40 -20.64 10.93 -5.75
N ASP A 41 -19.51 10.49 -5.21
CA ASP A 41 -18.37 11.36 -4.92
C ASP A 41 -17.29 11.41 -6.03
N TYR A 42 -17.41 10.56 -7.05
CA TYR A 42 -16.38 10.41 -8.08
C TYR A 42 -16.94 10.62 -9.50
N LYS A 43 -16.08 11.06 -10.41
CA LYS A 43 -16.41 11.15 -11.83
C LYS A 43 -16.76 9.75 -12.34
N PRO A 44 -17.89 9.59 -13.05
CA PRO A 44 -18.23 8.31 -13.62
C PRO A 44 -17.19 7.88 -14.63
N TRP A 45 -16.99 6.58 -14.71
CA TRP A 45 -16.26 5.97 -15.80
C TRP A 45 -17.26 5.68 -16.93
N GLU A 46 -17.07 6.30 -18.08
CA GLU A 46 -18.00 6.24 -19.20
C GLU A 46 -17.28 5.78 -20.48
N ILE A 47 -18.02 5.06 -21.32
CA ILE A 47 -17.57 4.72 -22.67
C ILE A 47 -18.10 5.80 -23.63
N PRO A 48 -17.34 6.23 -24.65
CA PRO A 48 -17.86 7.16 -25.64
C PRO A 48 -19.19 6.68 -26.23
N ALA A 49 -20.15 7.59 -26.41
CA ALA A 49 -21.51 7.25 -26.83
C ALA A 49 -21.53 6.45 -28.15
N GLU A 50 -20.62 6.75 -29.07
CA GLU A 50 -20.45 6.01 -30.33
C GLU A 50 -19.97 4.56 -30.15
N ALA A 51 -19.27 4.28 -29.05
CA ALA A 51 -18.76 2.96 -28.71
C ALA A 51 -19.78 2.15 -27.89
N VAL A 52 -20.70 2.77 -27.15
CA VAL A 52 -21.79 2.09 -26.42
C VAL A 52 -22.63 1.23 -27.37
N VAL A 53 -23.04 1.79 -28.51
CA VAL A 53 -23.88 1.08 -29.51
C VAL A 53 -23.16 -0.17 -30.03
N ARG A 54 -21.86 -0.05 -30.31
CA ARG A 54 -21.03 -1.18 -30.78
C ARG A 54 -20.86 -2.23 -29.68
N PHE A 55 -20.66 -1.76 -28.45
CA PHE A 55 -20.46 -2.62 -27.30
C PHE A 55 -21.72 -3.41 -26.96
N GLN A 56 -22.92 -2.83 -27.07
CA GLN A 56 -24.19 -3.53 -26.88
C GLN A 56 -24.33 -4.76 -27.79
N GLN A 57 -23.85 -4.65 -29.03
CA GLN A 57 -23.89 -5.71 -30.05
C GLN A 57 -22.85 -6.84 -29.81
N MET A 58 -21.91 -6.66 -28.87
CA MET A 58 -20.91 -7.68 -28.58
C MET A 58 -21.50 -8.88 -27.83
N PRO A 59 -20.86 -10.06 -27.93
CA PRO A 59 -21.23 -11.23 -27.13
C PRO A 59 -21.21 -10.91 -25.63
N VAL A 60 -22.18 -11.48 -24.89
CA VAL A 60 -22.34 -11.24 -23.44
C VAL A 60 -21.05 -11.51 -22.64
N GLN A 61 -20.28 -12.52 -23.04
CA GLN A 61 -19.02 -12.88 -22.41
C GLN A 61 -17.96 -11.78 -22.53
N ILE A 62 -17.90 -11.10 -23.69
CA ILE A 62 -16.99 -9.98 -23.94
C ILE A 62 -17.43 -8.77 -23.13
N LYS A 63 -18.74 -8.49 -23.11
CA LYS A 63 -19.32 -7.40 -22.30
C LYS A 63 -18.99 -7.56 -20.82
N GLN A 64 -19.25 -8.74 -20.27
CA GLN A 64 -18.98 -9.08 -18.87
C GLN A 64 -17.48 -9.01 -18.54
N LYS A 65 -16.61 -9.55 -19.41
CA LYS A 65 -15.17 -9.51 -19.18
C LYS A 65 -14.65 -8.07 -19.13
N PHE A 66 -15.09 -7.25 -20.08
CA PHE A 66 -14.68 -5.86 -20.13
C PHE A 66 -15.21 -5.09 -18.92
N LEU A 67 -16.51 -5.18 -18.59
CA LEU A 67 -17.07 -4.56 -17.39
C LEU A 67 -16.34 -4.97 -16.11
N SER A 68 -16.03 -6.27 -15.97
CA SER A 68 -15.30 -6.78 -14.80
C SER A 68 -13.91 -6.15 -14.67
N LEU A 69 -13.23 -5.91 -15.79
CA LEU A 69 -11.94 -5.23 -15.79
C LEU A 69 -12.09 -3.76 -15.40
N GLN A 70 -13.09 -3.06 -15.93
CA GLN A 70 -13.31 -1.65 -15.63
C GLN A 70 -13.73 -1.44 -14.18
N LEU A 71 -14.67 -2.25 -13.68
CA LEU A 71 -15.10 -2.22 -12.29
C LEU A 71 -13.93 -2.50 -11.34
N ARG A 72 -13.12 -3.53 -11.63
CA ARG A 72 -11.93 -3.82 -10.84
C ARG A 72 -10.98 -2.62 -10.80
N SER A 73 -10.70 -2.01 -11.95
CA SER A 73 -9.82 -0.84 -12.03
C SER A 73 -10.39 0.36 -11.25
N PHE A 74 -11.69 0.63 -11.39
CA PHE A 74 -12.40 1.70 -10.69
C PHE A 74 -12.33 1.52 -9.16
N LEU A 75 -12.68 0.32 -8.67
CA LEU A 75 -12.62 -0.01 -7.25
C LEU A 75 -11.18 0.07 -6.70
N TYR A 76 -10.21 -0.46 -7.45
CA TYR A 76 -8.80 -0.43 -7.05
C TYR A 76 -8.29 1.00 -6.92
N GLY A 77 -8.61 1.87 -7.89
CA GLY A 77 -8.18 3.25 -7.92
C GLY A 77 -8.74 4.13 -6.80
N ILE A 78 -9.98 3.85 -6.37
CA ILE A 78 -10.68 4.62 -5.34
C ILE A 78 -10.39 4.08 -3.95
N TYR A 79 -10.52 2.76 -3.74
CA TYR A 79 -10.54 2.17 -2.40
C TYR A 79 -9.21 1.56 -1.97
N TYR A 80 -8.40 1.07 -2.92
CA TYR A 80 -7.16 0.38 -2.58
C TYR A 80 -5.94 1.29 -2.63
N ASN A 81 -5.59 1.85 -3.79
CA ASN A 81 -4.38 2.68 -3.91
C ASN A 81 -4.64 4.18 -3.66
N GLY A 82 -5.92 4.59 -3.63
CA GLY A 82 -6.34 5.99 -3.49
C GLY A 82 -5.86 6.93 -4.61
N SER A 83 -5.16 6.42 -5.63
CA SER A 83 -4.50 7.20 -6.68
C SER A 83 -5.52 7.90 -7.58
N MET A 84 -6.75 7.39 -7.64
CA MET A 84 -7.82 7.96 -8.44
C MET A 84 -8.77 8.85 -7.64
N ARG A 85 -8.63 8.96 -6.31
CA ARG A 85 -9.51 9.82 -5.50
C ARG A 85 -9.41 11.30 -5.90
N SER A 86 -8.21 11.76 -6.23
CA SER A 86 -7.96 13.14 -6.65
C SER A 86 -8.28 13.38 -8.13
N SER A 87 -7.98 12.44 -9.03
CA SER A 87 -8.29 12.56 -10.46
C SER A 87 -9.76 12.37 -10.79
N LEU A 88 -10.50 11.58 -9.99
CA LEU A 88 -11.94 11.39 -10.10
C LEU A 88 -12.74 12.34 -9.21
N ALA A 89 -12.13 13.23 -8.43
CA ALA A 89 -12.89 14.23 -7.71
C ALA A 89 -13.64 15.13 -8.71
N LYS A 90 -14.91 15.46 -8.41
CA LYS A 90 -15.80 16.23 -9.31
C LYS A 90 -15.25 17.57 -9.84
N ASN A 91 -14.21 18.13 -9.21
CA ASN A 91 -13.63 19.43 -9.54
C ASN A 91 -12.24 19.35 -10.22
N THR A 92 -11.80 18.17 -10.65
CA THR A 92 -10.47 18.00 -11.25
C THR A 92 -10.55 18.06 -12.77
N PRO A 93 -9.72 18.88 -13.46
CA PRO A 93 -9.71 18.95 -14.91
C PRO A 93 -9.38 17.59 -15.52
N GLU A 94 -9.99 17.28 -16.68
CA GLU A 94 -9.84 16.01 -17.38
C GLU A 94 -8.38 15.65 -17.62
N ARG A 95 -7.83 14.78 -16.76
CA ARG A 95 -6.63 14.03 -17.07
C ARG A 95 -7.05 12.66 -17.56
N ALA A 96 -6.46 12.25 -18.69
CA ALA A 96 -6.56 10.89 -19.17
C ALA A 96 -6.29 9.93 -18.00
N PHE A 97 -7.20 8.97 -17.82
CA PHE A 97 -7.00 7.85 -16.91
C PHE A 97 -5.60 7.29 -17.17
N PRO A 98 -4.76 7.08 -16.14
CA PRO A 98 -3.47 6.43 -16.34
C PRO A 98 -3.74 5.06 -16.96
N SER A 99 -3.35 4.89 -18.22
CA SER A 99 -3.42 3.62 -18.95
C SER A 99 -2.42 2.61 -18.40
N ASP A 100 -1.37 3.10 -17.75
CA ASP A 100 -0.52 2.31 -16.88
C ASP A 100 -1.12 2.29 -15.47
N LEU A 101 -2.09 1.38 -15.29
CA LEU A 101 -2.29 0.68 -14.02
C LEU A 101 -1.18 -0.38 -13.86
N GLU A 102 0.06 -0.05 -14.24
CA GLU A 102 1.18 -0.80 -13.70
C GLU A 102 1.12 -0.65 -12.19
N ASN A 103 1.40 -1.76 -11.53
CA ASN A 103 1.58 -1.81 -10.10
C ASN A 103 2.69 -0.79 -9.79
N ASN A 104 2.37 0.47 -9.44
CA ASN A 104 3.30 1.47 -8.89
C ASN A 104 3.80 1.07 -7.47
N THR A 105 3.87 -0.23 -7.31
CA THR A 105 4.06 -1.08 -6.18
C THR A 105 4.92 -2.18 -6.77
N PHE A 106 6.22 -1.92 -6.91
CA PHE A 106 7.17 -3.01 -7.03
C PHE A 106 6.94 -3.91 -5.81
N MET A 107 6.32 -5.08 -6.02
CA MET A 107 5.91 -6.01 -4.96
C MET A 107 4.98 -5.43 -3.87
N GLY A 108 4.08 -4.50 -4.19
CA GLY A 108 3.12 -4.00 -3.18
C GLY A 108 3.63 -2.84 -2.30
N ILE A 109 4.80 -2.27 -2.60
CA ILE A 109 5.39 -1.14 -1.85
C ILE A 109 5.13 0.20 -2.56
N ASP A 110 4.35 1.10 -1.94
CA ASP A 110 4.14 2.48 -2.43
C ASP A 110 5.50 3.18 -2.60
N MET A 111 5.87 3.48 -3.85
CA MET A 111 7.19 4.05 -4.16
C MET A 111 7.39 5.45 -3.56
N ILE A 112 6.33 6.25 -3.45
CA ILE A 112 6.40 7.58 -2.83
C ILE A 112 6.60 7.44 -1.32
N PHE A 113 6.00 6.42 -0.71
CA PHE A 113 6.30 6.06 0.68
C PHE A 113 7.73 5.55 0.83
N PHE A 114 8.21 4.69 -0.08
CA PHE A 114 9.58 4.19 -0.06
C PHE A 114 10.62 5.31 -0.19
N GLU A 115 10.45 6.23 -1.13
CA GLU A 115 11.32 7.40 -1.30
C GLU A 115 11.31 8.27 -0.04
N ARG A 116 10.13 8.59 0.50
CA ARG A 116 10.03 9.35 1.76
C ARG A 116 10.69 8.63 2.93
N LEU A 117 10.53 7.32 3.03
CA LEU A 117 11.18 6.52 4.07
C LEU A 117 12.70 6.55 3.88
N HIS A 118 13.19 6.34 2.66
CA HIS A 118 14.61 6.36 2.32
C HIS A 118 15.25 7.72 2.65
N ASP A 119 14.64 8.82 2.19
CA ASP A 119 15.11 10.18 2.42
C ASP A 119 15.06 10.59 3.90
N ARG A 120 14.17 9.98 4.68
CA ARG A 120 14.02 10.23 6.12
C ARG A 120 14.76 9.23 6.98
N ASN A 121 15.31 8.15 6.42
CA ASN A 121 16.10 7.15 7.14
C ASN A 121 17.55 7.63 7.34
N CYS A 122 17.70 8.87 7.81
CA CYS A 122 18.97 9.48 8.18
C CYS A 122 19.29 9.26 9.67
N GLY A 123 18.63 8.31 10.33
CA GLY A 123 18.91 8.00 11.73
C GLY A 123 20.35 7.49 11.85
N THR A 124 21.13 8.07 12.76
CA THR A 124 22.51 7.65 13.04
C THR A 124 22.60 6.34 13.83
N GLY A 125 21.50 5.59 13.92
CA GLY A 125 21.32 4.49 14.87
C GLY A 125 21.38 4.97 16.33
N TYR A 126 21.19 4.03 17.25
CA TYR A 126 21.56 4.21 18.65
C TYR A 126 22.41 3.02 19.08
N PHE A 127 23.35 3.25 19.99
CA PHE A 127 24.18 2.18 20.51
C PHE A 127 23.37 1.33 21.50
N ASP A 128 23.04 0.12 21.08
CA ASP A 128 22.37 -0.85 21.94
C ASP A 128 23.40 -1.73 22.66
N ARG A 129 23.34 -1.74 24.00
CA ARG A 129 24.32 -2.44 24.86
C ARG A 129 23.96 -3.91 25.07
N ASP A 130 24.84 -4.66 25.72
CA ASP A 130 24.59 -6.02 26.24
C ASP A 130 24.38 -7.12 25.18
N TRP A 131 24.92 -6.91 23.98
CA TRP A 131 25.06 -7.96 22.98
C TRP A 131 26.17 -8.93 23.36
N THR A 132 25.91 -10.23 23.26
CA THR A 132 26.90 -11.27 23.55
C THR A 132 27.47 -11.86 22.27
N ILE A 133 28.78 -12.07 22.23
CA ILE A 133 29.45 -12.73 21.11
C ILE A 133 29.17 -14.24 21.17
N LEU A 134 28.76 -14.82 20.05
CA LEU A 134 28.54 -16.25 19.89
C LEU A 134 29.70 -16.95 19.18
N ALA A 135 30.21 -16.32 18.12
CA ALA A 135 31.27 -16.88 17.30
C ALA A 135 31.91 -15.77 16.46
N ILE A 136 33.13 -16.03 16.02
CA ILE A 136 33.82 -15.24 15.01
C ILE A 136 33.90 -16.13 13.77
N LYS A 137 33.41 -15.64 12.64
CA LYS A 137 33.50 -16.32 11.34
C LYS A 137 34.23 -15.38 10.39
N ASP A 138 35.46 -15.73 10.05
CA ASP A 138 36.35 -14.88 9.26
C ASP A 138 36.45 -13.47 9.87
N GLU A 139 35.96 -12.45 9.16
CA GLU A 139 35.93 -11.05 9.60
C GLU A 139 34.58 -10.63 10.21
N GLU A 140 33.57 -11.50 10.20
CA GLU A 140 32.26 -11.24 10.78
C GLU A 140 32.14 -11.75 12.21
N LEU A 141 31.42 -10.98 13.02
CA LEU A 141 31.04 -11.31 14.38
C LEU A 141 29.60 -11.78 14.42
N VAL A 142 29.36 -12.96 14.99
CA VAL A 142 28.01 -13.44 15.27
C VAL A 142 27.66 -13.03 16.69
N VAL A 143 26.66 -12.18 16.85
CA VAL A 143 26.22 -11.67 18.17
C VAL A 143 24.78 -12.08 18.46
N LYS A 144 24.42 -12.15 19.74
CA LYS A 144 23.04 -12.42 20.18
C LYS A 144 22.54 -11.46 21.26
N LYS A 145 21.22 -11.24 21.25
CA LYS A 145 20.48 -10.61 22.34
C LYS A 145 19.00 -11.01 22.26
N GLY A 146 18.43 -11.49 23.38
CA GLY A 146 16.99 -11.76 23.47
C GLY A 146 16.39 -12.68 22.39
N GLY A 147 17.17 -13.63 21.86
CA GLY A 147 16.74 -14.55 20.79
C GLY A 147 17.11 -14.11 19.37
N LEU A 148 17.47 -12.84 19.18
CA LEU A 148 17.98 -12.32 17.91
C LEU A 148 19.45 -12.70 17.74
N LYS A 149 19.81 -13.21 16.56
CA LYS A 149 21.20 -13.46 16.16
C LYS A 149 21.51 -12.60 14.94
N LEU A 150 22.59 -11.85 15.00
CA LEU A 150 23.04 -10.98 13.91
C LEU A 150 24.48 -11.32 13.52
N HIS A 151 24.77 -11.14 12.23
CA HIS A 151 26.11 -11.11 11.68
C HIS A 151 26.51 -9.65 11.51
N ILE A 152 27.58 -9.23 12.17
CA ILE A 152 28.03 -7.85 12.18
C ILE A 152 29.47 -7.73 11.69
N ASP A 153 29.68 -6.75 10.82
CA ASP A 153 31.00 -6.23 10.44
C ASP A 153 31.57 -5.39 11.60
N ARG A 154 32.81 -5.69 12.02
CA ARG A 154 33.50 -5.01 13.13
C ARG A 154 33.75 -3.53 12.85
N GLU A 155 34.15 -3.19 11.63
CA GLU A 155 34.58 -1.83 11.28
C GLU A 155 33.38 -0.89 11.15
N LYS A 156 32.22 -1.43 10.75
CA LYS A 156 31.00 -0.63 10.52
C LYS A 156 30.09 -0.54 11.74
N HIS A 157 29.95 -1.63 12.51
CA HIS A 157 28.88 -1.74 13.51
C HIS A 157 29.36 -1.63 14.96
N LEU A 158 30.67 -1.65 15.21
CA LEU A 158 31.23 -1.48 16.55
C LEU A 158 31.95 -0.13 16.66
N ALA A 159 31.85 0.48 17.85
CA ALA A 159 32.69 1.60 18.19
C ALA A 159 34.17 1.18 18.19
N ALA A 160 35.09 2.10 17.90
CA ALA A 160 36.53 1.82 17.81
C ALA A 160 37.09 1.04 19.03
N ALA A 161 36.60 1.34 20.23
CA ALA A 161 37.01 0.67 21.48
C ALA A 161 36.59 -0.81 21.57
N GLN A 162 35.63 -1.24 20.74
CA GLN A 162 35.02 -2.58 20.79
C GLN A 162 35.36 -3.45 19.58
N GLN A 163 36.09 -2.90 18.59
CA GLN A 163 36.49 -3.64 17.39
C GLN A 163 37.36 -4.86 17.70
N GLN A 164 38.08 -4.83 18.84
CA GLN A 164 38.92 -5.94 19.31
C GLN A 164 38.17 -6.95 20.20
N ALA A 165 36.84 -6.88 20.29
CA ALA A 165 36.08 -7.80 21.14
C ALA A 165 36.21 -9.26 20.65
N THR A 166 36.39 -10.17 21.62
CA THR A 166 36.57 -11.61 21.43
C THR A 166 35.56 -12.41 22.25
N VAL A 167 35.41 -13.70 21.93
CA VAL A 167 34.45 -14.63 22.57
C VAL A 167 34.77 -14.84 24.05
#